data_AF-A0A0C9UJE8-F1
#
_entry.id   AF-A0A0C9UJE8-F1
#
_cell.length_a   1.000
_cell.length_b   1.000
_cell.length_c   1.000
_cell.angle_alpha   90.00
_cell.angle_beta   90.00
_cell.angle_gamma   90.00
#
_symmetry.space_group_name_H-M   'P 1'
#
loop_
_entity.id
_entity.type
_entity.pdbx_description
1 polymer ?
#
loop_
_entity_poly.entity_id
_entity_poly.type
_entity_poly.pdbx_seq_one_letter_code
_entity_poly.pdbx_strand_id
1 'polypeptide(L)'
;MGMTGTGKSSFIKLLTGNENITIGSTIDPETSDISSYQSSQDGFDVALVDTPGFDDNRPDMTDSKLLKDVTDFLMKWYDTKTVNGLIYFHRINDIRFGATATRNIRMFSRLCGPRAMKNVVIITTRWDETNHQVAEKTEKELMNSHFKELIANGATLLRHYNTIVSAQRVIRTILSFPPMADIKIVTEIKSGRSLSETEAGQELGSQLAALQAQHEKQMAELRDEYKQARKARDKEQQEELKKMREELQNRIDKRRLWCHMPHKQQK
;
A
#
# COMPACT_ATOMS: atom_id res chain seq x y z
N MET A 1 1.91 -4.42 -5.29
CA MET A 1 1.35 -3.79 -4.07
C MET A 1 2.43 -2.98 -3.35
N GLY A 2 2.03 -2.08 -2.45
CA GLY A 2 2.93 -1.18 -1.70
C GLY A 2 2.45 0.26 -1.76
N MET A 3 3.04 1.14 -0.94
CA MET A 3 2.62 2.54 -0.79
C MET A 3 2.69 3.34 -2.09
N THR A 4 1.99 4.47 -2.13
CA THR A 4 2.09 5.42 -3.25
C THR A 4 3.54 5.88 -3.48
N GLY A 5 3.94 6.09 -4.73
CA GLY A 5 5.27 6.60 -5.08
C GLY A 5 6.43 5.61 -4.93
N THR A 6 6.16 4.35 -4.60
CA THR A 6 7.18 3.29 -4.43
C THR A 6 7.74 2.72 -5.74
N GLY A 7 7.20 3.12 -6.90
CA GLY A 7 7.71 2.75 -8.23
C GLY A 7 7.00 1.58 -8.92
N LYS A 8 5.79 1.20 -8.48
CA LYS A 8 4.99 0.10 -9.07
C LYS A 8 4.74 0.29 -10.58
N SER A 9 4.14 1.42 -10.96
CA SER A 9 3.80 1.71 -12.36
C SER A 9 5.07 1.92 -13.21
N SER A 10 6.12 2.54 -12.65
CA SER A 10 7.42 2.69 -13.32
C SER A 10 8.07 1.34 -13.63
N PHE A 11 8.01 0.40 -12.69
CA PHE A 11 8.52 -0.97 -12.88
C PHE A 11 7.77 -1.70 -14.00
N ILE A 12 6.44 -1.58 -14.05
CA ILE A 12 5.62 -2.19 -15.11
C ILE A 12 5.89 -1.53 -16.45
N LYS A 13 5.96 -0.19 -16.51
CA LYS A 13 6.33 0.55 -17.72
C LYS A 13 7.67 0.07 -18.27
N LEU A 14 8.66 -0.07 -17.40
CA LEU A 14 10.00 -0.53 -17.78
C LEU A 14 9.98 -1.94 -18.41
N LEU A 15 9.19 -2.88 -17.87
CA LEU A 15 9.09 -4.25 -18.39
C LEU A 15 8.23 -4.39 -19.65
N THR A 16 7.25 -3.51 -19.82
CA THR A 16 6.29 -3.60 -20.94
C THR A 16 6.70 -2.73 -22.12
N GLY A 17 7.52 -1.70 -21.89
CA GLY A 17 7.77 -0.65 -22.89
C GLY A 17 6.52 0.14 -23.26
N ASN A 18 5.44 0.04 -22.48
CA ASN A 18 4.16 0.64 -22.81
C ASN A 18 4.14 2.13 -22.42
N GLU A 19 4.27 3.00 -23.42
CA GLU A 19 4.27 4.45 -23.22
C GLU A 19 2.95 5.01 -22.70
N ASN A 20 1.84 4.28 -22.87
CA ASN A 20 0.52 4.68 -22.34
C ASN A 20 0.39 4.48 -20.84
N ILE A 21 1.37 3.87 -20.17
CA ILE A 21 1.42 3.82 -18.72
C ILE A 21 1.88 5.20 -18.23
N THR A 22 0.94 5.96 -17.68
CA THR A 22 1.21 7.24 -17.04
C THR A 22 1.96 7.00 -15.72
N ILE A 23 3.09 7.67 -15.55
CA ILE A 23 3.86 7.68 -14.30
C ILE A 23 3.73 9.09 -13.74
N GLY A 24 3.00 9.24 -12.66
CA GLY A 24 2.87 10.53 -11.99
C GLY A 24 4.17 11.01 -11.39
N SER A 25 4.59 12.22 -11.76
CA SER A 25 5.66 12.99 -11.11
C SER A 25 5.15 13.84 -9.93
N THR A 26 3.85 13.83 -9.68
CA THR A 26 3.15 14.63 -8.67
C THR A 26 2.83 13.83 -7.41
N ILE A 27 2.56 14.55 -6.31
CA ILE A 27 2.26 13.99 -4.98
C ILE A 27 0.99 13.12 -4.99
N ASP A 28 0.14 13.27 -6.01
CA ASP A 28 -1.07 12.48 -6.19
C ASP A 28 -0.79 11.17 -6.95
N PRO A 29 -1.12 9.99 -6.38
CA PRO A 29 -1.11 8.72 -7.11
C PRO A 29 -2.10 8.74 -8.27
N GLU A 30 -1.69 8.24 -9.44
CA GLU A 30 -2.53 8.33 -10.65
C GLU A 30 -3.37 7.07 -10.91
N THR A 31 -2.90 5.88 -10.55
CA THR A 31 -3.62 4.62 -10.80
C THR A 31 -4.90 4.56 -9.97
N SER A 32 -6.07 4.88 -10.56
CA SER A 32 -7.40 4.79 -9.91
C SER A 32 -7.94 3.36 -9.87
N ASP A 33 -7.54 2.51 -10.81
CA ASP A 33 -8.11 1.18 -11.01
C ASP A 33 -7.03 0.10 -11.21
N ILE A 34 -7.33 -1.13 -10.77
CA ILE A 34 -6.45 -2.29 -11.01
C ILE A 34 -6.38 -2.57 -12.50
N SER A 35 -5.17 -2.52 -13.05
CA SER A 35 -4.92 -2.63 -14.50
C SER A 35 -3.96 -3.77 -14.80
N SER A 36 -4.21 -4.53 -15.86
CA SER A 36 -3.35 -5.65 -16.29
C SER A 36 -2.60 -5.28 -17.57
N TYR A 37 -1.31 -5.55 -17.59
CA TYR A 37 -0.41 -5.31 -18.72
C TYR A 37 0.29 -6.60 -19.11
N GLN A 38 0.34 -6.89 -20.41
CA GLN A 38 1.03 -8.06 -20.93
C GLN A 38 2.48 -7.73 -21.26
N SER A 39 3.39 -8.67 -21.00
CA SER A 39 4.80 -8.60 -21.36
C SER A 39 5.30 -10.01 -21.68
N SER A 40 6.26 -10.14 -22.59
CA SER A 40 6.95 -11.41 -22.84
C SER A 40 8.31 -11.38 -22.17
N GLN A 41 8.58 -12.34 -21.28
CA GLN A 41 9.83 -12.42 -20.52
C GLN A 41 10.38 -13.84 -20.60
N ASP A 42 11.57 -14.00 -21.17
CA ASP A 42 12.26 -15.29 -21.35
C ASP A 42 11.37 -16.40 -21.97
N GLY A 43 10.51 -16.03 -22.93
CA GLY A 43 9.60 -16.96 -23.60
C GLY A 43 8.30 -17.27 -22.86
N PHE A 44 8.06 -16.64 -21.71
CA PHE A 44 6.79 -16.70 -20.98
C PHE A 44 5.94 -15.46 -21.26
N ASP A 45 4.64 -15.69 -21.44
CA ASP A 45 3.63 -14.62 -21.44
C ASP A 45 3.29 -14.25 -19.99
N VAL A 46 3.68 -13.03 -19.59
CA VAL A 46 3.55 -12.52 -18.23
C VAL A 46 2.48 -11.43 -18.20
N ALA A 47 1.48 -11.63 -17.35
CA ALA A 47 0.52 -10.59 -16.98
C ALA A 47 1.00 -9.87 -15.70
N LEU A 48 1.34 -8.60 -15.81
CA LEU A 48 1.65 -7.71 -14.69
C LEU A 48 0.41 -6.94 -14.29
N VAL A 49 0.05 -6.99 -13.01
CA VAL A 49 -1.14 -6.32 -12.48
C VAL A 49 -0.69 -5.13 -11.65
N ASP A 50 -0.97 -3.92 -12.13
CA ASP A 50 -0.75 -2.71 -11.34
C ASP A 50 -1.93 -2.48 -10.39
N THR A 51 -1.61 -2.02 -9.19
CA THR A 51 -2.58 -1.73 -8.13
C THR A 51 -2.37 -0.31 -7.64
N PRO A 52 -3.43 0.43 -7.29
CA PRO A 52 -3.28 1.69 -6.54
C PRO A 52 -2.39 1.50 -5.30
N GLY A 53 -1.76 2.58 -4.85
CA GLY A 53 -0.97 2.57 -3.62
C GLY A 53 -1.87 2.44 -2.38
N PHE A 54 -1.42 1.71 -1.38
CA PHE A 54 -2.04 1.81 -0.04
C PHE A 54 -1.51 3.05 0.64
N ASP A 55 -2.36 3.86 1.28
CA ASP A 55 -2.12 5.26 1.67
C ASP A 55 -2.54 6.34 0.66
N ASP A 56 -3.18 5.93 -0.43
CA ASP A 56 -3.72 6.86 -1.40
C ASP A 56 -4.77 7.76 -0.73
N ASN A 57 -4.43 9.04 -0.57
CA ASN A 57 -5.29 10.05 0.06
C ASN A 57 -6.21 10.74 -0.96
N ARG A 58 -6.31 10.23 -2.19
CA ARG A 58 -7.28 10.76 -3.15
C ARG A 58 -8.68 10.60 -2.60
N PRO A 59 -9.58 11.54 -2.90
CA PRO A 59 -10.93 11.49 -2.38
C PRO A 59 -11.63 10.16 -2.75
N ASP A 60 -11.46 9.67 -3.98
CA ASP A 60 -12.05 8.45 -4.53
C ASP A 60 -11.40 7.12 -4.15
N MET A 61 -10.29 7.15 -3.41
CA MET A 61 -9.55 5.96 -3.03
C MET A 61 -9.47 5.84 -1.51
N THR A 62 -9.93 4.71 -0.98
CA THR A 62 -9.75 4.36 0.43
C THR A 62 -9.03 3.04 0.52
N ASP A 63 -8.23 2.84 1.58
CA ASP A 63 -7.58 1.54 1.83
C ASP A 63 -8.59 0.38 1.85
N SER A 64 -9.85 0.64 2.27
CA SER A 64 -10.94 -0.35 2.26
C SER A 64 -11.40 -0.69 0.86
N LYS A 65 -11.55 0.31 -0.02
CA LYS A 65 -11.86 0.10 -1.44
C LYS A 65 -10.73 -0.65 -2.11
N LEU A 66 -9.47 -0.25 -1.90
CA LEU A 66 -8.31 -0.94 -2.45
C LEU A 66 -8.23 -2.40 -1.99
N LEU A 67 -8.45 -2.67 -0.70
CA LEU A 67 -8.48 -4.03 -0.18
C LEU A 67 -9.59 -4.86 -0.85
N LYS A 68 -10.79 -4.28 -1.02
CA LYS A 68 -11.89 -4.91 -1.73
C LYS A 68 -11.54 -5.20 -3.18
N ASP A 69 -11.05 -4.22 -3.92
CA ASP A 69 -10.75 -4.35 -5.34
C ASP A 69 -9.63 -5.40 -5.58
N VAL A 70 -8.61 -5.42 -4.72
CA VAL A 70 -7.56 -6.46 -4.75
C VAL A 70 -8.15 -7.83 -4.43
N THR A 71 -9.06 -7.92 -3.46
CA THR A 71 -9.73 -9.19 -3.11
C THR A 71 -10.57 -9.71 -4.27
N ASP A 72 -11.40 -8.85 -4.86
CA ASP A 72 -12.25 -9.19 -6.00
C ASP A 72 -11.39 -9.63 -7.21
N PHE A 73 -10.27 -8.95 -7.44
CA PHE A 73 -9.30 -9.32 -8.46
C PHE A 73 -8.73 -10.72 -8.19
N LEU A 74 -8.21 -10.98 -6.98
CA LEU A 74 -7.63 -12.28 -6.63
C LEU A 74 -8.66 -13.41 -6.68
N MET A 75 -9.91 -13.16 -6.24
CA MET A 75 -11.01 -14.13 -6.33
C MET A 75 -11.33 -14.52 -7.77
N LYS A 76 -11.40 -13.55 -8.69
CA LYS A 76 -11.67 -13.82 -10.11
C LYS A 76 -10.58 -14.69 -10.76
N TRP A 77 -9.33 -14.45 -10.38
CA TRP A 77 -8.19 -15.17 -10.96
C TRP A 77 -8.00 -16.54 -10.31
N TYR A 78 -8.30 -16.70 -9.03
CA TYR A 78 -8.21 -18.00 -8.34
C TYR A 78 -8.88 -19.14 -9.11
N ASP A 79 -10.06 -18.90 -9.70
CA ASP A 79 -10.81 -19.94 -10.42
C ASP A 79 -10.42 -20.06 -11.92
N THR A 80 -9.68 -19.09 -12.48
CA THR A 80 -9.49 -19.00 -13.95
C THR A 80 -8.04 -18.95 -14.42
N LYS A 81 -7.09 -18.51 -13.59
CA LYS A 81 -5.68 -18.31 -13.93
C LYS A 81 -4.79 -18.42 -12.69
N THR A 82 -3.61 -19.01 -12.83
CA THR A 82 -2.67 -19.12 -11.71
C THR A 82 -1.98 -17.77 -11.46
N VAL A 83 -2.11 -17.25 -10.24
CA VAL A 83 -1.20 -16.21 -9.74
C VAL A 83 0.13 -16.89 -9.41
N ASN A 84 1.24 -16.41 -9.96
CA ASN A 84 2.57 -16.99 -9.67
C ASN A 84 3.26 -16.33 -8.48
N GLY A 85 2.99 -15.05 -8.24
CA GLY A 85 3.55 -14.35 -7.10
C GLY A 85 2.99 -12.95 -6.91
N LEU A 86 3.27 -12.40 -5.73
CA LEU A 86 2.92 -11.04 -5.34
C LEU A 86 4.19 -10.23 -5.12
N ILE A 87 4.14 -8.96 -5.54
CA ILE A 87 5.27 -8.05 -5.39
C ILE A 87 4.90 -6.96 -4.39
N TYR A 88 5.73 -6.78 -3.36
CA TYR A 88 5.62 -5.67 -2.41
C TYR A 88 6.75 -4.66 -2.64
N PHE A 89 6.40 -3.42 -2.99
CA PHE A 89 7.36 -2.36 -3.26
C PHE A 89 7.58 -1.48 -2.02
N HIS A 90 8.84 -1.15 -1.74
CA HIS A 90 9.25 -0.27 -0.66
C HIS A 90 10.41 0.63 -1.09
N ARG A 91 10.39 1.93 -0.76
CA ARG A 91 11.51 2.82 -1.11
C ARG A 91 12.61 2.68 -0.08
N ILE A 92 13.86 2.53 -0.51
CA ILE A 92 14.98 2.34 0.42
C ILE A 92 15.31 3.60 1.23
N ASN A 93 14.86 4.76 0.76
CA ASN A 93 15.05 6.06 1.43
C ASN A 93 13.93 6.40 2.43
N ASP A 94 12.95 5.51 2.67
CA ASP A 94 11.96 5.69 3.74
C ASP A 94 12.61 5.39 5.12
N ILE A 95 13.48 6.29 5.58
CA ILE A 95 14.29 6.15 6.82
C ILE A 95 13.41 6.05 8.07
N ARG A 96 12.24 6.68 8.04
CA ARG A 96 11.21 6.49 9.06
C ARG A 96 10.24 5.48 8.51
N PHE A 97 10.34 4.24 9.00
CA PHE A 97 9.23 3.30 8.93
C PHE A 97 8.08 3.88 9.75
N GLY A 98 7.32 4.79 9.14
CA GLY A 98 6.21 5.46 9.79
C GLY A 98 5.14 4.44 10.13
N ALA A 99 4.28 4.78 11.10
CA ALA A 99 3.17 3.92 11.50
C ALA A 99 2.35 3.43 10.29
N THR A 100 2.19 4.26 9.25
CA THR A 100 1.52 3.91 7.99
C THR A 100 2.23 2.80 7.21
N ALA A 101 3.56 2.84 7.07
CA ALA A 101 4.32 1.83 6.34
C ALA A 101 4.29 0.48 7.08
N THR A 102 4.44 0.49 8.41
CA THR A 102 4.32 -0.72 9.25
C THR A 102 2.93 -1.34 9.12
N ARG A 103 1.89 -0.51 9.19
CA ARG A 103 0.49 -0.89 9.00
C ARG A 103 0.23 -1.50 7.63
N ASN A 104 0.82 -0.92 6.58
CA ASN A 104 0.68 -1.44 5.23
C ASN A 104 1.31 -2.83 5.05
N ILE A 105 2.55 -3.01 5.54
CA ILE A 105 3.19 -4.33 5.53
C ILE A 105 2.37 -5.36 6.30
N ARG A 106 1.87 -4.97 7.47
CA ARG A 106 1.08 -5.88 8.31
C ARG A 106 -0.19 -6.32 7.59
N MET A 107 -0.92 -5.39 6.98
CA MET A 107 -2.10 -5.71 6.16
C MET A 107 -1.72 -6.62 4.98
N PHE A 108 -0.64 -6.32 4.26
CA PHE A 108 -0.17 -7.16 3.15
C PHE A 108 0.20 -8.58 3.62
N SER A 109 0.86 -8.69 4.77
CA SER A 109 1.20 -9.96 5.40
C SER A 109 -0.06 -10.76 5.77
N ARG A 110 -1.09 -10.11 6.34
CA ARG A 110 -2.39 -10.73 6.66
C ARG A 110 -3.15 -11.16 5.41
N LEU A 111 -3.09 -10.38 4.34
CA LEU A 111 -3.71 -10.69 3.06
C LEU A 111 -3.09 -11.95 2.43
N CYS A 112 -1.76 -12.03 2.41
CA CYS A 112 -1.03 -13.16 1.83
C CYS A 112 -1.15 -14.40 2.72
N GLY A 113 -0.90 -14.24 4.02
CA GLY A 113 -0.70 -15.33 4.97
C GLY A 113 0.65 -16.06 4.78
N PRO A 114 1.03 -16.89 5.76
CA PRO A 114 2.36 -17.50 5.79
C PRO A 114 2.62 -18.48 4.64
N ARG A 115 1.59 -19.22 4.19
CA ARG A 115 1.75 -20.22 3.11
C ARG A 115 2.05 -19.62 1.75
N ALA A 116 1.47 -18.46 1.47
CA ALA A 116 1.63 -17.75 0.21
C ALA A 116 2.92 -16.91 0.20
N MET A 117 3.58 -16.73 1.35
CA MET A 117 4.73 -15.85 1.48
C MET A 117 5.96 -16.31 0.68
N LYS A 118 6.10 -17.63 0.43
CA LYS A 118 7.12 -18.19 -0.48
C LYS A 118 6.99 -17.71 -1.94
N ASN A 119 5.83 -17.19 -2.32
CA ASN A 119 5.54 -16.61 -3.63
C ASN A 119 5.61 -15.07 -3.62
N VAL A 120 6.08 -14.48 -2.52
CA VAL A 120 6.20 -13.03 -2.37
C VAL A 120 7.62 -12.59 -2.68
N VAL A 121 7.75 -11.56 -3.52
CA VAL A 121 8.99 -10.80 -3.68
C VAL A 121 8.80 -9.41 -3.08
N ILE A 122 9.62 -9.09 -2.08
CA ILE A 122 9.77 -7.74 -1.55
C ILE A 122 10.84 -7.06 -2.41
N ILE A 123 10.52 -5.88 -2.95
CA ILE A 123 11.44 -5.08 -3.74
C ILE A 123 11.74 -3.77 -3.03
N THR A 124 13.02 -3.49 -2.84
CA THR A 124 13.49 -2.16 -2.44
C THR A 124 13.83 -1.32 -3.68
N THR A 125 13.27 -0.12 -3.78
CA THR A 125 13.41 0.81 -4.92
C THR A 125 14.14 2.10 -4.52
N ARG A 126 14.40 2.99 -5.49
CA ARG A 126 15.03 4.32 -5.30
C ARG A 126 16.42 4.26 -4.68
N TRP A 127 17.17 3.22 -5.05
CA TRP A 127 18.59 3.04 -4.67
C TRP A 127 19.50 4.13 -5.25
N ASP A 128 19.06 4.79 -6.31
CA ASP A 128 19.68 5.91 -7.00
C ASP A 128 19.43 7.27 -6.31
N GLU A 129 18.50 7.35 -5.36
CA GLU A 129 18.12 8.61 -4.68
C GLU A 129 18.82 8.82 -3.33
N THR A 130 19.70 7.91 -2.91
CA THR A 130 20.38 8.00 -1.60
C THR A 130 21.80 7.46 -1.66
N ASN A 131 22.59 7.79 -0.64
CA ASN A 131 23.94 7.23 -0.50
C ASN A 131 23.88 5.71 -0.34
N HIS A 132 24.70 4.99 -1.10
CA HIS A 132 24.68 3.53 -1.13
C HIS A 132 24.91 2.88 0.25
N GLN A 133 25.86 3.39 1.03
CA GLN A 133 26.19 2.83 2.36
C GLN A 133 25.02 3.04 3.34
N VAL A 134 24.34 4.18 3.23
CA VAL A 134 23.12 4.45 4.02
C VAL A 134 22.01 3.51 3.61
N ALA A 135 21.78 3.32 2.31
CA ALA A 135 20.77 2.40 1.77
C ALA A 135 21.00 0.96 2.23
N GLU A 136 22.24 0.48 2.22
CA GLU A 136 22.58 -0.86 2.68
C GLU A 136 22.37 -1.04 4.19
N LYS A 137 22.66 0.00 4.98
CA LYS A 137 22.35 -0.01 6.41
C LYS A 137 20.83 -0.07 6.63
N THR A 138 20.06 0.76 5.93
CA THR A 138 18.59 0.72 5.99
C THR A 138 18.07 -0.66 5.59
N GLU A 139 18.54 -1.25 4.49
CA GLU A 139 18.12 -2.60 4.06
C GLU A 139 18.34 -3.64 5.16
N LYS A 140 19.51 -3.65 5.79
CA LYS A 140 19.81 -4.55 6.92
C LYS A 140 18.88 -4.32 8.10
N GLU A 141 18.56 -3.08 8.43
CA GLU A 141 17.59 -2.76 9.48
C GLU A 141 16.19 -3.27 9.13
N LEU A 142 15.75 -3.10 7.88
CA LEU A 142 14.46 -3.60 7.39
C LEU A 142 14.35 -5.12 7.46
N MET A 143 15.40 -5.82 7.02
CA MET A 143 15.49 -7.29 7.10
C MET A 143 15.37 -7.80 8.53
N ASN A 144 15.95 -7.08 9.50
CA ASN A 144 15.95 -7.47 10.91
C ASN A 144 14.73 -6.97 11.69
N SER A 145 13.88 -6.15 11.07
CA SER A 145 12.67 -5.58 11.68
C SER A 145 11.42 -5.91 10.85
N HIS A 146 10.96 -4.98 10.01
CA HIS A 146 9.68 -5.00 9.34
C HIS A 146 9.51 -6.13 8.32
N PHE A 147 10.61 -6.56 7.68
CA PHE A 147 10.60 -7.69 6.74
C PHE A 147 10.96 -9.01 7.40
N LYS A 148 11.37 -9.01 8.67
CA LYS A 148 11.86 -10.22 9.36
C LYS A 148 10.88 -11.37 9.29
N GLU A 149 9.61 -11.11 9.63
CA GLU A 149 8.56 -12.14 9.62
C GLU A 149 8.22 -12.61 8.20
N LEU A 150 8.21 -11.70 7.23
CA LEU A 150 7.91 -12.03 5.84
C LEU A 150 9.01 -12.93 5.26
N ILE A 151 10.27 -12.56 5.48
CA ILE A 151 11.45 -13.34 5.05
C ILE A 151 11.48 -14.69 5.76
N ALA A 152 11.20 -14.73 7.07
CA ALA A 152 11.13 -15.99 7.82
C ALA A 152 10.06 -16.95 7.30
N ASN A 153 8.97 -16.42 6.72
CA ASN A 153 7.93 -17.20 6.06
C ASN A 153 8.20 -17.49 4.56
N GLY A 154 9.38 -17.10 4.05
CA GLY A 154 9.84 -17.45 2.70
C GLY A 154 9.78 -16.34 1.65
N ALA A 155 9.42 -15.10 2.02
CA ALA A 155 9.50 -13.99 1.07
C ALA A 155 10.94 -13.75 0.61
N THR A 156 11.11 -13.47 -0.67
CA THR A 156 12.42 -13.12 -1.24
C THR A 156 12.59 -11.60 -1.27
N LEU A 157 13.70 -11.08 -0.75
CA LEU A 157 14.04 -9.65 -0.85
C LEU A 157 14.98 -9.41 -2.03
N LEU A 158 14.65 -8.46 -2.92
CA LEU A 158 15.47 -8.06 -4.06
C LEU A 158 15.60 -6.53 -4.14
N ARG A 159 16.75 -6.07 -4.63
CA ARG A 159 17.01 -4.66 -4.95
C ARG A 159 16.59 -4.37 -6.39
N HIS A 160 15.82 -3.31 -6.61
CA HIS A 160 15.50 -2.79 -7.94
C HIS A 160 16.14 -1.42 -8.15
N TYR A 161 17.00 -1.34 -9.17
CA TYR A 161 17.83 -0.19 -9.48
C TYR A 161 17.24 0.69 -10.56
N ASN A 162 15.93 0.61 -10.79
CA ASN A 162 15.25 1.30 -11.90
C ASN A 162 15.83 0.94 -13.28
N THR A 163 16.31 -0.29 -13.44
CA THR A 163 16.89 -0.81 -14.69
C THR A 163 16.13 -2.04 -15.19
N ILE A 164 16.07 -2.22 -16.52
CA ILE A 164 15.42 -3.39 -17.12
C ILE A 164 16.01 -4.69 -16.59
N VAL A 165 17.34 -4.75 -16.41
CA VAL A 165 18.05 -5.93 -15.87
C VAL A 165 17.56 -6.29 -14.47
N SER A 166 17.43 -5.30 -13.58
CA SER A 166 16.94 -5.57 -12.22
C SER A 166 15.45 -5.91 -12.20
N ALA A 167 14.64 -5.35 -13.11
CA ALA A 167 13.24 -5.71 -13.25
C ALA A 167 13.05 -7.15 -13.78
N GLN A 168 13.81 -7.54 -14.81
CA GLN A 168 13.80 -8.89 -15.34
C GLN A 168 14.24 -9.92 -14.30
N ARG A 169 15.24 -9.59 -13.47
CA ARG A 169 15.66 -10.47 -12.35
C ARG A 169 14.51 -10.76 -11.39
N VAL A 170 13.70 -9.76 -11.07
CA VAL A 170 12.51 -9.94 -10.22
C VAL A 170 11.52 -10.90 -10.89
N ILE A 171 11.18 -10.66 -12.17
CA ILE A 171 10.22 -11.51 -12.88
C ILE A 171 10.73 -12.94 -13.02
N ARG A 172 11.99 -13.16 -13.39
CA ARG A 172 12.64 -14.47 -13.42
C ARG A 172 12.53 -15.21 -12.09
N THR A 173 12.73 -14.50 -10.99
CA THR A 173 12.60 -15.07 -9.65
C THR A 173 11.16 -15.55 -9.42
N ILE A 174 10.16 -14.74 -9.76
CA ILE A 174 8.74 -15.10 -9.61
C ILE A 174 8.34 -16.26 -10.52
N LEU A 175 8.83 -16.29 -11.76
CA LEU A 175 8.57 -17.38 -12.70
C LEU A 175 9.16 -18.72 -12.24
N SER A 176 10.17 -18.71 -11.38
CA SER A 176 10.72 -19.93 -10.77
C SER A 176 9.86 -20.51 -9.64
N PHE A 177 8.87 -19.76 -9.15
CA PHE A 177 8.01 -20.21 -8.07
C PHE A 177 6.91 -21.16 -8.56
N PRO A 178 6.51 -22.16 -7.74
CA PRO A 178 5.33 -22.94 -8.03
C PRO A 178 4.07 -22.06 -8.01
N PRO A 179 2.98 -22.43 -8.71
CA PRO A 179 1.72 -21.67 -8.66
C PRO A 179 1.25 -21.37 -7.23
N MET A 180 0.76 -20.16 -7.00
CA MET A 180 0.30 -19.68 -5.70
C MET A 180 -1.14 -20.17 -5.46
N ALA A 181 -1.30 -21.16 -4.56
CA ALA A 181 -2.61 -21.77 -4.30
C ALA A 181 -3.31 -21.25 -3.03
N ASP A 182 -2.57 -20.75 -2.05
CA ASP A 182 -3.08 -20.53 -0.68
C ASP A 182 -2.97 -19.05 -0.25
N ILE A 183 -3.50 -18.12 -1.03
CA ILE A 183 -3.59 -16.71 -0.61
C ILE A 183 -4.65 -16.59 0.48
N LYS A 184 -4.24 -16.19 1.69
CA LYS A 184 -5.09 -16.26 2.89
C LYS A 184 -6.42 -15.54 2.74
N ILE A 185 -6.43 -14.30 2.24
CA ILE A 185 -7.68 -13.54 2.07
C ILE A 185 -8.67 -14.29 1.17
N VAL A 186 -8.19 -14.93 0.10
CA VAL A 186 -9.02 -15.70 -0.83
C VAL A 186 -9.59 -16.93 -0.12
N THR A 187 -8.76 -17.65 0.64
CA THR A 187 -9.23 -18.81 1.41
C THR A 187 -10.26 -18.45 2.47
N GLU A 188 -10.10 -17.30 3.14
CA GLU A 188 -11.03 -16.80 4.15
C GLU A 188 -12.39 -16.47 3.52
N ILE A 189 -12.41 -15.74 2.39
CA ILE A 189 -13.64 -15.43 1.67
C ILE A 189 -14.33 -16.71 1.15
N LYS A 190 -13.58 -17.64 0.56
CA LYS A 190 -14.15 -18.92 0.07
C LYS A 190 -14.70 -19.79 1.20
N SER A 191 -14.21 -19.62 2.44
CA SER A 191 -14.77 -20.29 3.62
C SER A 191 -16.06 -19.66 4.15
N GLY A 192 -16.58 -18.61 3.49
CA GLY A 192 -17.82 -17.95 3.85
C GLY A 192 -17.66 -16.70 4.71
N ARG A 193 -16.43 -16.24 4.99
CA ARG A 193 -16.20 -14.97 5.71
C ARG A 193 -16.48 -13.78 4.79
N SER A 194 -17.01 -12.71 5.36
CA SER A 194 -17.06 -11.40 4.71
C SER A 194 -15.68 -10.72 4.71
N LEU A 195 -15.48 -9.72 3.85
CA LEU A 195 -14.20 -8.99 3.77
C LEU A 195 -13.77 -8.39 5.12
N SER A 196 -14.71 -7.85 5.90
CA SER A 196 -14.46 -7.30 7.23
C SER A 196 -14.04 -8.33 8.27
N GLU A 197 -14.41 -9.60 8.08
CA GLU A 197 -14.08 -10.71 8.98
C GLU A 197 -12.74 -11.38 8.64
N THR A 198 -12.17 -11.10 7.47
CA THR A 198 -10.82 -11.56 7.09
C THR A 198 -9.77 -10.92 8.00
N GLU A 199 -8.62 -11.58 8.17
CA GLU A 199 -7.55 -10.99 8.98
C GLU A 199 -7.01 -9.67 8.41
N ALA A 200 -6.98 -9.53 7.08
CA ALA A 200 -6.61 -8.28 6.43
C ALA A 200 -7.65 -7.18 6.66
N GLY A 201 -8.95 -7.53 6.62
CA GLY A 201 -10.04 -6.62 6.90
C GLY A 201 -10.07 -6.16 8.36
N GLN A 202 -9.84 -7.05 9.31
CA GLN A 202 -9.73 -6.72 10.74
C GLN A 202 -8.52 -5.83 11.04
N GLU A 203 -7.38 -6.11 10.41
CA GLU A 203 -6.19 -5.28 10.51
C GLU A 203 -6.49 -3.86 10.01
N LEU A 204 -7.11 -3.73 8.83
CA LEU A 204 -7.50 -2.43 8.29
C LEU A 204 -8.54 -1.72 9.18
N GLY A 205 -9.55 -2.44 9.68
CA GLY A 205 -10.55 -1.89 10.60
C GLY A 205 -9.92 -1.33 11.88
N SER A 206 -8.96 -2.05 12.45
CA SER A 206 -8.19 -1.60 13.63
C SER A 206 -7.39 -0.33 13.33
N GLN A 207 -6.81 -0.21 12.14
CA GLN A 207 -6.07 0.98 11.71
C GLN A 207 -6.98 2.19 11.55
N LEU A 208 -8.16 2.01 10.95
CA LEU A 208 -9.16 3.05 10.80
C LEU A 208 -9.69 3.53 12.16
N ALA A 209 -9.96 2.61 13.09
CA ALA A 209 -10.39 2.93 14.44
C ALA A 209 -9.32 3.72 15.22
N ALA A 210 -8.06 3.28 15.15
CA ALA A 210 -6.95 3.99 15.80
C ALA A 210 -6.76 5.40 15.25
N LEU A 211 -6.91 5.59 13.93
CA LEU A 211 -6.84 6.90 13.31
C LEU A 211 -8.01 7.80 13.71
N GLN A 212 -9.23 7.26 13.79
CA GLN A 212 -10.39 8.01 14.29
C GLN A 212 -10.19 8.48 15.72
N ALA A 213 -9.74 7.60 16.62
CA ALA A 213 -9.43 7.95 18.00
C ALA A 213 -8.34 9.04 18.10
N GLN A 214 -7.31 8.96 17.25
CA GLN A 214 -6.27 9.99 17.17
C GLN A 214 -6.84 11.35 16.74
N HIS A 215 -7.67 11.39 15.71
CA HIS A 215 -8.33 12.61 15.25
C HIS A 215 -9.25 13.20 16.32
N GLU A 216 -10.00 12.36 17.03
CA GLU A 216 -10.86 12.80 18.14
C GLU A 216 -10.06 13.42 19.29
N LYS A 217 -8.93 12.79 19.65
CA LYS A 217 -8.01 13.32 20.66
C LYS A 217 -7.43 14.67 20.24
N GLN A 218 -6.92 14.79 19.00
CA GLN A 218 -6.37 16.05 18.49
C GLN A 218 -7.43 17.16 18.45
N MET A 219 -8.66 16.84 18.05
CA MET A 219 -9.77 17.80 18.07
C MET A 219 -10.15 18.22 19.50
N ALA A 220 -10.05 17.33 20.48
CA ALA A 220 -10.27 17.67 21.89
C ALA A 220 -9.16 18.59 22.44
N GLU A 221 -7.90 18.28 22.16
CA GLU A 221 -6.74 19.09 22.54
C GLU A 221 -6.84 20.52 21.98
N LEU A 222 -7.07 20.66 20.66
CA LEU A 222 -7.26 21.98 20.04
C LEU A 222 -8.45 22.75 20.65
N ARG A 223 -9.53 22.06 21.04
CA ARG A 223 -10.68 22.71 21.71
C ARG A 223 -10.31 23.23 23.09
N ASP A 224 -9.49 22.50 23.85
CA ASP A 224 -9.11 22.91 25.19
C ASP A 224 -8.05 24.01 25.17
N GLU A 225 -7.07 23.95 24.27
CA GLU A 225 -6.12 25.04 24.03
C GLU A 225 -6.84 26.33 23.61
N TYR A 226 -7.84 26.23 22.73
CA TYR A 226 -8.65 27.38 22.33
C TYR A 226 -9.40 28.01 23.51
N LYS A 227 -9.95 27.19 24.43
CA LYS A 227 -10.58 27.71 25.67
C LYS A 227 -9.57 28.43 26.56
N GLN A 228 -8.33 27.93 26.64
CA GLN A 228 -7.27 28.55 27.44
C GLN A 228 -6.82 29.90 26.83
N ALA A 229 -6.56 29.94 25.52
CA ALA A 229 -6.22 31.17 24.80
C ALA A 229 -7.34 32.22 24.94
N ARG A 230 -8.61 31.79 24.91
CA ARG A 230 -9.77 32.66 25.18
C ARG A 230 -9.77 33.26 26.57
N LYS A 231 -9.41 32.48 27.61
CA LYS A 231 -9.28 32.99 28.99
C LYS A 231 -8.11 33.97 29.13
N ALA A 232 -7.00 33.71 28.44
CA ALA A 232 -5.82 34.59 28.41
C ALA A 232 -6.03 35.86 27.58
N ARG A 233 -7.15 35.99 26.85
CA ARG A 233 -7.42 37.07 25.88
C ARG A 233 -6.37 37.19 24.77
N ASP A 234 -5.66 36.10 24.50
CA ASP A 234 -4.71 36.00 23.40
C ASP A 234 -5.48 35.80 22.08
N LYS A 235 -5.65 36.88 21.32
CA LYS A 235 -6.40 36.86 20.06
C LYS A 235 -5.64 36.21 18.93
N GLU A 236 -4.30 36.28 18.95
CA GLU A 236 -3.45 35.71 17.90
C GLU A 236 -3.48 34.19 17.97
N GLN A 237 -3.25 33.64 19.17
CA GLN A 237 -3.31 32.20 19.41
C GLN A 237 -4.72 31.63 19.16
N GLN A 238 -5.78 32.38 19.47
CA GLN A 238 -7.15 31.97 19.15
C GLN A 238 -7.37 31.78 17.65
N GLU A 239 -6.90 32.72 16.82
CA GLU A 239 -7.09 32.65 15.37
C GLU A 239 -6.27 31.51 14.77
N GLU A 240 -5.05 31.27 15.26
CA GLU A 240 -4.20 30.16 14.83
C GLU A 240 -4.82 28.79 15.17
N LEU A 241 -5.27 28.60 16.40
CA LEU A 241 -5.93 27.37 16.84
C LEU A 241 -7.25 27.12 16.11
N LYS A 242 -7.99 28.19 15.78
CA LYS A 242 -9.21 28.09 14.98
C LYS A 242 -8.90 27.58 13.57
N LYS A 243 -7.87 28.13 12.91
CA LYS A 243 -7.41 27.66 11.59
C LYS A 243 -6.97 26.20 11.64
N MET A 244 -6.13 25.82 12.59
CA MET A 244 -5.68 24.42 12.76
C MET A 244 -6.87 23.47 12.96
N ARG A 245 -7.88 23.87 13.74
CA ARG A 245 -9.08 23.07 13.96
C ARG A 245 -9.92 22.93 12.70
N GLU A 246 -10.12 24.02 11.95
CA GLU A 246 -10.84 24.00 10.67
C GLU A 246 -10.11 23.15 9.63
N GLU A 247 -8.79 23.24 9.55
CA GLU A 247 -7.97 22.39 8.67
C GLU A 247 -8.08 20.91 9.05
N LEU A 248 -7.99 20.57 10.34
CA LEU A 248 -8.14 19.19 10.80
C LEU A 248 -9.55 18.66 10.54
N GLN A 249 -10.58 19.46 10.81
CA GLN A 249 -11.97 19.10 10.54
C GLN A 249 -12.20 18.88 9.04
N ASN A 250 -11.70 19.78 8.19
CA ASN A 250 -11.79 19.63 6.74
C ASN A 250 -11.07 18.37 6.24
N ARG A 251 -9.92 18.02 6.82
CA ARG A 251 -9.22 16.76 6.52
C ARG A 251 -10.04 15.53 6.92
N ILE A 252 -10.68 15.56 8.09
CA ILE A 252 -11.56 14.47 8.56
C ILE A 252 -12.79 14.34 7.67
N ASP A 253 -13.45 15.45 7.33
CA ASP A 253 -14.70 15.46 6.56
C ASP A 253 -14.48 15.05 5.12
N LYS A 254 -13.40 15.53 4.48
CA LYS A 254 -12.98 15.04 3.15
C LYS A 254 -12.81 13.52 3.14
N ARG A 255 -12.27 12.94 4.21
CA ARG A 255 -12.11 11.48 4.35
C ARG A 255 -13.44 10.76 4.62
N ARG A 256 -14.34 11.34 5.42
CA ARG A 256 -15.65 10.74 5.80
C ARG A 256 -16.68 10.75 4.67
N LEU A 257 -16.80 11.86 3.94
CA LEU A 257 -17.73 12.03 2.82
C LEU A 257 -17.52 10.97 1.74
N TRP A 258 -16.28 10.52 1.57
CA TRP A 258 -15.93 9.52 0.59
C TRP A 258 -16.09 8.07 1.06
N CYS A 259 -15.91 7.78 2.35
CA CYS A 259 -16.23 6.46 2.91
C CYS A 259 -17.73 6.11 2.88
N HIS A 260 -18.63 7.10 2.76
CA HIS A 260 -20.09 6.91 2.86
C HIS A 260 -20.86 7.21 1.57
N MET A 261 -20.20 7.50 0.45
CA MET A 261 -20.92 7.63 -0.82
C MET A 261 -21.42 6.24 -1.28
N PRO A 262 -22.74 6.06 -1.51
CA PRO A 262 -23.21 4.86 -2.18
C PRO A 262 -22.61 4.85 -3.59
N HIS A 263 -21.70 3.91 -3.85
CA HIS A 263 -21.15 3.68 -5.17
C HIS A 263 -22.29 3.28 -6.11
N LYS A 264 -22.88 4.26 -6.80
CA LYS A 264 -23.70 3.99 -7.98
C LYS A 264 -22.80 3.32 -9.00
N GLN A 265 -23.06 2.04 -9.26
CA GLN A 265 -22.54 1.35 -10.44
C GLN A 265 -22.89 2.19 -11.66
N GLN A 266 -21.90 2.83 -12.28
CA GLN A 266 -22.04 3.35 -13.63
C GLN A 266 -21.86 2.15 -14.58
N LYS A 267 -22.93 1.89 -15.33
CA LYS A 267 -23.07 0.86 -16.36
C LYS A 267 -22.14 1.12 -17.54
#